data_AF-A0A6P6ACD8-F1
#
_entry.id   AF-A0A6P6ACD8-F1
#
_cell.length_a   1.000
_cell.length_b   1.000
_cell.length_c   1.000
_cell.angle_alpha   90.00
_cell.angle_beta   90.00
_cell.angle_gamma   90.00
#
_symmetry.space_group_name_H-M   'P 1'
#
loop_
_entity.id
_entity.type
_entity.pdbx_description
1 polymer ?
#
loop_
_entity_poly.entity_id
_entity_poly.type
_entity_poly.pdbx_seq_one_letter_code
_entity_poly.pdbx_strand_id
1 'polypeptide(L)'
;MVDRFFLTRQREVHQQEPDSITLLSGPPTCGKTSLLFQFAINSALECSSSNRKVVFICNRRRLETKPPYLSQGIDPSSDIFQGIKMKYVDDEDGIKKYFAAFHLNDTFPAAVIVDDFGDFFDERYFNYLIFKQPIFNLISIITNMKIRSCQERYGNTRGRDLAMVRTLALCHNATIHANKKGSCKLLLSDTHHGDSPRLLFIYKRWIPTIFTVKGDGSGSFLLKYNNYSGNGSSKSTKIAKYSIAFQYLLLEGITEDGDEQ
;
A
#
# COMPACT_ATOMS: atom_id res chain seq x y z
N MET A 1 1.45 16.41 -15.92
CA MET A 1 0.01 16.06 -16.02
C MET A 1 -0.32 14.66 -15.45
N VAL A 2 0.50 14.15 -14.51
CA VAL A 2 0.17 13.06 -13.57
C VAL A 2 0.39 13.54 -12.11
N ASP A 3 0.69 14.84 -11.97
CA ASP A 3 0.85 15.52 -10.71
C ASP A 3 -0.55 15.81 -10.14
N ARG A 4 -0.93 15.05 -9.11
CA ARG A 4 -1.38 15.58 -7.81
C ARG A 4 -2.38 14.72 -7.05
N PHE A 5 -2.70 13.51 -7.48
CA PHE A 5 -3.75 12.80 -6.72
C PHE A 5 -3.30 12.35 -5.31
N PHE A 6 -2.03 12.05 -5.12
CA PHE A 6 -1.46 11.76 -3.79
C PHE A 6 -0.70 12.94 -3.16
N LEU A 7 -0.60 14.06 -3.88
CA LEU A 7 -0.07 15.29 -3.31
C LEU A 7 -1.26 16.08 -2.78
N THR A 8 -1.65 15.76 -1.54
CA THR A 8 -2.35 16.71 -0.68
C THR A 8 -1.52 17.99 -0.74
N ARG A 9 -1.99 19.00 -1.48
CA ARG A 9 -1.49 20.37 -1.35
C ARG A 9 -1.90 20.80 0.06
N GLN A 10 -1.09 20.46 1.07
CA GLN A 10 -1.07 21.21 2.32
C GLN A 10 -0.47 22.58 2.00
N ARG A 11 -1.31 23.44 1.44
CA ARG A 11 -1.15 24.89 1.54
C ARG A 11 -2.46 25.41 2.08
N GLU A 12 -2.73 25.12 3.34
CA GLU A 12 -3.55 25.98 4.20
C GLU A 12 -3.29 25.59 5.65
N VAL A 13 -2.53 26.49 6.29
CA VAL A 13 -2.41 26.81 7.70
C VAL A 13 -3.33 26.01 8.63
N HIS A 14 -2.80 24.96 9.26
CA HIS A 14 -2.95 24.68 10.71
C HIS A 14 -1.95 23.58 11.09
N GLN A 15 -1.30 23.75 12.25
CA GLN A 15 -0.23 22.91 12.80
C GLN A 15 -0.74 21.52 13.21
N GLN A 16 -1.01 20.64 12.24
CA GLN A 16 -1.22 19.21 12.47
C GLN A 16 -0.14 18.42 11.72
N GLU A 17 0.49 17.48 12.41
CA GLU A 17 1.57 16.65 11.85
C GLU A 17 1.21 16.15 10.45
N PRO A 18 2.15 16.13 9.48
CA PRO A 18 1.86 15.59 8.16
C PRO A 18 1.43 14.13 8.33
N ASP A 19 0.21 13.81 7.87
CA ASP A 19 -0.35 12.46 7.86
C ASP A 19 0.64 11.50 7.20
N SER A 20 1.44 10.84 8.04
CA SER A 20 2.60 10.09 7.58
C SER A 20 2.25 8.70 7.07
N ILE A 21 1.00 8.28 7.28
CA ILE A 21 0.49 6.98 6.89
C ILE A 21 -0.82 7.11 6.10
N THR A 22 -0.85 6.48 4.94
CA THR A 22 -1.99 6.49 4.00
C THR A 22 -2.35 5.06 3.63
N LEU A 23 -3.64 4.78 3.45
CA LEU A 23 -4.15 3.50 2.97
C LEU A 23 -4.85 3.65 1.62
N LEU A 24 -4.54 2.76 0.67
CA LEU A 24 -5.27 2.55 -0.57
C LEU A 24 -6.04 1.23 -0.50
N SER A 25 -7.33 1.30 -0.26
CA SER A 25 -8.20 0.13 -0.10
C SER A 25 -9.06 -0.08 -1.35
N GLY A 26 -9.31 -1.34 -1.75
CA GLY A 26 -10.25 -1.61 -2.84
C GLY A 26 -10.37 -3.08 -3.22
N PRO A 27 -11.29 -3.42 -4.14
CA PRO A 27 -11.52 -4.79 -4.59
C PRO A 27 -10.31 -5.42 -5.27
N PRO A 28 -10.25 -6.76 -5.39
CA PRO A 28 -9.22 -7.40 -6.19
C PRO A 28 -9.25 -6.85 -7.62
N THR A 29 -8.09 -6.80 -8.26
CA THR A 29 -7.94 -6.42 -9.68
C THR A 29 -8.31 -4.98 -10.08
N CYS A 30 -8.60 -4.08 -9.13
CA CYS A 30 -8.98 -2.68 -9.44
C CYS A 30 -7.82 -1.70 -9.72
N GLY A 31 -6.61 -2.18 -10.03
CA GLY A 31 -5.49 -1.31 -10.40
C GLY A 31 -4.69 -0.68 -9.25
N LYS A 32 -4.89 -1.12 -7.99
CA LYS A 32 -4.17 -0.59 -6.81
C LYS A 32 -2.66 -0.63 -6.98
N THR A 33 -2.08 -1.77 -7.37
CA THR A 33 -0.63 -1.92 -7.56
C THR A 33 -0.09 -0.90 -8.58
N SER A 34 -0.83 -0.63 -9.67
CA SER A 34 -0.47 0.42 -10.65
C SER A 34 -0.48 1.82 -10.03
N LEU A 35 -1.51 2.16 -9.23
CA LEU A 35 -1.57 3.44 -8.51
C LEU A 35 -0.42 3.59 -7.49
N LEU A 36 -0.11 2.54 -6.75
CA LEU A 36 1.02 2.52 -5.81
C LEU A 36 2.35 2.74 -6.54
N PHE A 37 2.51 2.11 -7.71
CA PHE A 37 3.72 2.25 -8.51
C PHE A 37 3.84 3.65 -9.09
N GLN A 38 2.73 4.25 -9.53
CA GLN A 38 2.69 5.66 -9.92
C GLN A 38 3.10 6.58 -8.76
N PHE A 39 2.61 6.31 -7.55
CA PHE A 39 3.02 7.04 -6.35
C PHE A 39 4.52 6.89 -6.07
N ALA A 40 5.08 5.70 -6.28
CA ALA A 40 6.51 5.46 -6.12
C ALA A 40 7.35 6.33 -7.07
N ILE A 41 6.95 6.39 -8.34
CA ILE A 41 7.61 7.19 -9.37
C ILE A 41 7.54 8.68 -9.04
N ASN A 42 6.35 9.18 -8.69
CA ASN A 42 6.17 10.58 -8.31
C ASN A 42 7.02 10.94 -7.07
N SER A 43 7.10 10.04 -6.10
CA SER A 43 7.91 10.24 -4.89
C SER A 43 9.41 10.20 -5.17
N ALA A 44 9.86 9.33 -6.09
CA ALA A 44 11.25 9.26 -6.51
C ALA A 44 11.65 10.53 -7.28
N LEU A 45 10.78 11.03 -8.16
CA LEU A 45 10.96 12.30 -8.86
C LEU A 45 11.10 13.48 -7.89
N GLU A 46 10.17 13.61 -6.94
CA GLU A 46 10.18 14.66 -5.91
C GLU A 46 11.49 14.67 -5.10
N CYS A 47 12.07 13.51 -4.84
CA CYS A 47 13.24 13.36 -3.98
C CYS A 47 14.58 13.24 -4.74
N SER A 48 14.58 13.41 -6.06
CA SER A 48 15.77 13.28 -6.92
C SER A 48 16.94 14.14 -6.44
N SER A 49 16.67 15.32 -5.88
CA SER A 49 17.67 16.25 -5.34
C SER A 49 18.29 15.81 -4.01
N SER A 50 17.60 14.96 -3.24
CA SER A 50 17.99 14.58 -1.87
C SER A 50 18.71 13.23 -1.78
N ASN A 51 18.90 12.54 -2.92
CA ASN A 51 19.41 11.15 -3.00
C ASN A 51 18.66 10.14 -2.11
N ARG A 52 17.45 10.49 -1.66
CA ARG A 52 16.61 9.60 -0.86
C ARG A 52 15.86 8.65 -1.78
N LYS A 53 15.90 7.37 -1.44
CA LYS A 53 15.22 6.32 -2.22
C LYS A 53 13.79 6.12 -1.74
N VAL A 54 12.93 5.62 -2.61
CA VAL A 54 11.60 5.10 -2.29
C VAL A 54 11.72 3.59 -2.15
N VAL A 55 11.09 2.99 -1.15
CA VAL A 55 11.09 1.53 -0.98
C VAL A 55 9.71 0.98 -1.31
N PHE A 56 9.65 0.03 -2.24
CA PHE A 56 8.43 -0.64 -2.64
C PHE A 56 8.46 -2.10 -2.17
N ILE A 57 7.64 -2.43 -1.18
CA ILE A 57 7.50 -3.75 -0.57
C ILE A 57 6.35 -4.48 -1.23
N CYS A 58 6.59 -5.68 -1.75
CA CYS A 58 5.57 -6.48 -2.39
C CYS A 58 5.91 -7.97 -2.36
N ASN A 59 4.93 -8.82 -2.66
CA ASN A 59 5.19 -10.22 -2.93
C ASN A 59 5.77 -10.39 -4.34
N ARG A 60 6.90 -11.11 -4.46
CA ARG A 60 7.60 -11.33 -5.74
C ARG A 60 6.72 -12.00 -6.79
N ARG A 61 6.01 -13.07 -6.41
CA ARG A 61 5.20 -13.87 -7.33
C ARG A 61 4.05 -13.06 -7.90
N ARG A 62 3.44 -12.19 -7.09
CA ARG A 62 2.34 -11.34 -7.52
C ARG A 62 2.80 -10.28 -8.52
N LEU A 63 3.95 -9.67 -8.26
CA LEU A 63 4.51 -8.67 -9.16
C LEU A 63 4.92 -9.30 -10.50
N GLU A 64 5.52 -10.49 -10.49
CA GLU A 64 5.93 -11.20 -11.71
C GLU A 64 4.75 -11.73 -12.53
N THR A 65 3.68 -12.20 -11.88
CA THR A 65 2.49 -12.74 -12.58
C THR A 65 1.56 -11.65 -13.10
N LYS A 66 1.50 -10.49 -12.44
CA LYS A 66 0.68 -9.35 -12.84
C LYS A 66 1.42 -8.03 -12.58
N PRO A 67 2.33 -7.64 -13.49
CA PRO A 67 3.09 -6.41 -13.33
C PRO A 67 2.19 -5.17 -13.33
N PRO A 68 2.59 -4.08 -12.65
CA PRO A 68 1.84 -2.84 -12.64
C PRO A 68 1.82 -2.20 -14.04
N TYR A 69 0.69 -1.60 -14.38
CA TYR A 69 0.58 -0.74 -15.56
C TYR A 69 1.16 0.65 -15.25
N LEU A 70 2.02 1.15 -16.12
CA LEU A 70 2.61 2.48 -16.00
C LEU A 70 1.67 3.53 -16.61
N SER A 71 1.79 4.80 -16.19
CA SER A 71 1.12 5.88 -16.90
C SER A 71 1.78 6.12 -18.27
N GLN A 72 0.99 6.60 -19.22
CA GLN A 72 1.48 6.92 -20.56
C GLN A 72 2.61 7.96 -20.50
N GLY A 73 3.74 7.68 -21.19
CA GLY A 73 4.89 8.58 -21.25
C GLY A 73 6.00 8.33 -20.22
N ILE A 74 5.88 7.32 -19.36
CA ILE A 74 6.99 6.87 -18.51
C ILE A 74 7.88 5.93 -19.32
N ASP A 75 9.12 6.32 -19.54
CA ASP A 75 10.15 5.47 -20.16
C ASP A 75 10.68 4.45 -19.13
N PRO A 76 10.51 3.13 -19.35
CA PRO A 76 11.06 2.07 -18.49
C PRO A 76 12.58 2.15 -18.28
N SER A 77 13.31 2.80 -19.17
CA SER A 77 14.77 2.97 -19.08
C SER A 77 15.20 4.21 -18.28
N SER A 78 14.25 4.99 -17.77
CA SER A 78 14.56 6.21 -17.01
C SER A 78 15.29 5.93 -15.68
N ASP A 79 16.21 6.82 -15.33
CA ASP A 79 16.97 6.76 -14.07
C ASP A 79 16.09 6.88 -12.82
N ILE A 80 14.83 7.29 -12.99
CA ILE A 80 13.83 7.39 -11.92
C ILE A 80 13.64 6.04 -11.22
N PHE A 81 13.72 4.93 -11.97
CA PHE A 81 13.61 3.58 -11.41
C PHE A 81 14.77 3.24 -10.48
N GLN A 82 15.95 3.83 -10.68
CA GLN A 82 17.07 3.70 -9.72
C GLN A 82 16.78 4.39 -8.39
N GLY A 83 15.81 5.32 -8.37
CA GLY A 83 15.25 5.93 -7.17
C GLY A 83 14.32 5.02 -6.37
N ILE A 84 13.83 3.92 -6.97
CA ILE A 84 12.87 3.00 -6.38
C ILE A 84 13.56 1.67 -6.06
N LYS A 85 13.65 1.34 -4.78
CA LYS A 85 14.20 0.09 -4.26
C LYS A 85 13.07 -0.92 -4.04
N MET A 86 13.06 -1.98 -4.83
CA MET A 86 12.14 -3.11 -4.64
C MET A 86 12.60 -3.98 -3.47
N LYS A 87 11.68 -4.33 -2.57
CA LYS A 87 11.94 -5.28 -1.47
C LYS A 87 10.85 -6.35 -1.47
N TYR A 88 11.25 -7.58 -1.80
CA TYR A 88 10.34 -8.71 -1.81
C TYR A 88 10.16 -9.31 -0.41
N VAL A 89 8.91 -9.44 0.01
CA VAL A 89 8.53 -10.01 1.30
C VAL A 89 7.39 -11.00 1.08
N ASP A 90 7.44 -12.14 1.76
CA ASP A 90 6.44 -13.22 1.62
C ASP A 90 5.55 -13.40 2.85
N ASP A 91 5.96 -12.91 4.03
CA ASP A 91 5.26 -13.15 5.29
C ASP A 91 5.35 -11.96 6.27
N GLU A 92 4.55 -12.02 7.33
CA GLU A 92 4.53 -11.05 8.44
C GLU A 92 5.93 -10.83 9.06
N ASP A 93 6.72 -11.89 9.21
CA ASP A 93 8.06 -11.81 9.79
C ASP A 93 8.99 -10.94 8.94
N GLY A 94 8.88 -11.01 7.61
CA GLY A 94 9.64 -10.15 6.71
C GLY A 94 9.28 -8.67 6.83
N ILE A 95 8.00 -8.34 7.01
CA ILE A 95 7.57 -6.94 7.26
C ILE A 95 8.14 -6.48 8.60
N LYS A 96 7.94 -7.27 9.65
CA LYS A 96 8.42 -6.93 11.00
C LYS A 96 9.92 -6.68 11.03
N LYS A 97 10.71 -7.57 10.42
CA LYS A 97 12.17 -7.42 10.32
C LYS A 97 12.56 -6.13 9.59
N TYR A 98 11.84 -5.75 8.53
CA TYR A 98 12.12 -4.52 7.82
C TYR A 98 11.89 -3.28 8.69
N PHE A 99 10.71 -3.15 9.31
CA PHE A 99 10.40 -1.97 10.12
C PHE A 99 11.16 -1.93 11.45
N ALA A 100 11.47 -3.09 12.05
CA ALA A 100 12.33 -3.16 13.23
C ALA A 100 13.76 -2.66 12.95
N ALA A 101 14.25 -2.82 11.71
CA ALA A 101 15.57 -2.36 11.30
C ALA A 101 15.66 -0.84 11.06
N PHE A 102 14.55 -0.07 11.16
CA PHE A 102 14.58 1.38 10.93
C PHE A 102 15.52 2.12 11.89
N HIS A 103 15.65 1.62 13.12
CA HIS A 103 16.56 2.20 14.11
C HIS A 103 18.04 2.01 13.76
N LEU A 104 18.37 1.08 12.86
CA LEU A 104 19.73 0.81 12.39
C LEU A 104 20.09 1.61 11.14
N ASN A 105 19.13 2.29 10.52
CA ASN A 105 19.36 3.03 9.28
C ASN A 105 19.84 4.46 9.57
N ASP A 106 20.94 4.84 8.93
CA ASP A 106 21.44 6.21 8.96
C ASP A 106 20.63 7.13 8.03
N THR A 107 20.18 6.58 6.90
CA THR A 107 19.36 7.28 5.92
C THR A 107 17.98 6.64 5.81
N PHE A 108 16.94 7.48 5.88
CA PHE A 108 15.55 7.02 5.79
C PHE A 108 15.02 7.22 4.37
N PRO A 109 14.22 6.27 3.85
CA PRO A 109 13.59 6.41 2.56
C PRO A 109 12.64 7.62 2.56
N ALA A 110 12.44 8.22 1.40
CA ALA A 110 11.45 9.29 1.22
C ALA A 110 10.02 8.77 1.39
N ALA A 111 9.78 7.55 0.90
CA ALA A 111 8.53 6.85 1.07
C ALA A 111 8.75 5.33 1.18
N VAL A 112 7.88 4.68 1.94
CA VAL A 112 7.75 3.22 2.02
C VAL A 112 6.36 2.87 1.53
N ILE A 113 6.29 2.00 0.54
CA ILE A 113 5.05 1.57 -0.08
C ILE A 113 4.92 0.07 0.16
N VAL A 114 3.78 -0.38 0.68
CA VAL A 114 3.52 -1.80 0.95
C VAL A 114 2.32 -2.22 0.16
N ASP A 115 2.54 -3.08 -0.84
CA ASP A 115 1.46 -3.64 -1.66
C ASP A 115 0.83 -4.84 -0.97
N ASP A 116 -0.50 -4.77 -0.85
CA ASP A 116 -1.43 -5.74 -0.27
C ASP A 116 -1.08 -6.21 1.14
N PHE A 117 -1.14 -5.27 2.09
CA PHE A 117 -0.79 -5.49 3.49
C PHE A 117 -1.55 -6.65 4.14
N GLY A 118 -2.84 -6.84 3.83
CA GLY A 118 -3.63 -7.94 4.40
C GLY A 118 -3.16 -9.33 3.98
N ASP A 119 -2.45 -9.43 2.86
CA ASP A 119 -2.00 -10.69 2.24
C ASP A 119 -0.88 -11.38 3.05
N PHE A 120 -0.04 -10.60 3.74
CA PHE A 120 1.06 -11.11 4.57
C PHE A 120 0.60 -11.86 5.83
N PHE A 121 -0.69 -11.75 6.16
CA PHE A 121 -1.33 -12.36 7.33
C PHE A 121 -2.37 -13.41 6.94
N ASP A 122 -2.45 -13.78 5.65
CA ASP A 122 -3.42 -14.75 5.17
C ASP A 122 -2.83 -16.17 5.14
N GLU A 123 -3.59 -17.15 5.63
CA GLU A 123 -3.17 -18.57 5.71
C GLU A 123 -3.08 -19.24 4.33
N ARG A 124 -3.69 -18.63 3.30
CA ARG A 124 -3.96 -19.25 2.00
C ARG A 124 -2.72 -19.47 1.13
N TYR A 125 -1.58 -18.86 1.43
CA TYR A 125 -0.33 -19.12 0.69
C TYR A 125 0.24 -20.52 0.92
N PHE A 126 -0.14 -21.21 2.00
CA PHE A 126 0.39 -22.54 2.28
C PHE A 126 -0.39 -23.67 1.62
N ASN A 127 -1.71 -23.54 1.45
CA ASN A 127 -2.53 -24.58 0.81
C ASN A 127 -2.25 -24.72 -0.70
N TYR A 128 -1.81 -23.65 -1.38
CA TYR A 128 -1.44 -23.73 -2.80
C TYR A 128 -0.14 -24.52 -3.05
N LEU A 129 0.77 -24.57 -2.06
CA LEU A 129 1.98 -25.39 -2.15
C LEU A 129 1.71 -26.89 -1.93
N ILE A 130 0.68 -27.26 -1.17
CA ILE A 130 0.33 -28.66 -0.91
C ILE A 130 -0.25 -29.34 -2.16
N PHE A 131 -1.01 -28.61 -2.99
CA PHE A 131 -1.72 -29.22 -4.12
C PHE A 131 -0.95 -29.27 -5.45
N LYS A 132 0.26 -28.70 -5.56
CA LYS A 132 0.98 -28.58 -6.85
C LYS A 132 2.33 -29.30 -6.98
N GLN A 133 2.79 -30.06 -6.00
CA GLN A 133 4.11 -30.72 -6.09
C GLN A 133 4.03 -32.16 -5.55
N PRO A 134 3.87 -33.19 -6.40
CA PRO A 134 3.73 -34.58 -5.93
C PRO A 134 5.08 -35.26 -5.63
N ILE A 135 6.21 -34.55 -5.61
CA ILE A 135 7.52 -35.19 -5.37
C ILE A 135 8.42 -34.18 -4.65
N PHE A 136 8.73 -34.41 -3.37
CA PHE A 136 10.04 -34.22 -2.71
C PHE A 136 9.90 -34.22 -1.17
N ASN A 137 10.45 -35.26 -0.54
CA ASN A 137 10.62 -35.37 0.91
C ASN A 137 11.68 -34.37 1.41
N LEU A 138 11.57 -33.99 2.69
CA LEU A 138 12.32 -32.97 3.45
C LEU A 138 11.76 -31.52 3.39
N ILE A 139 11.51 -30.93 2.21
CA ILE A 139 10.85 -29.60 2.13
C ILE A 139 9.45 -29.67 2.73
N SER A 140 8.73 -30.79 2.50
CA SER A 140 7.40 -31.05 3.07
C SER A 140 7.38 -31.04 4.61
N ILE A 141 8.47 -31.45 5.28
CA ILE A 141 8.51 -31.50 6.76
C ILE A 141 8.71 -30.09 7.33
N ILE A 142 9.60 -29.28 6.73
CA ILE A 142 9.83 -27.90 7.14
C ILE A 142 8.61 -27.02 6.83
N THR A 143 7.97 -27.21 5.67
CA THR A 143 6.71 -26.53 5.36
C THR A 143 5.60 -26.97 6.31
N ASN A 144 5.45 -28.26 6.62
CA ASN A 144 4.47 -28.75 7.62
C ASN A 144 4.68 -28.17 9.02
N MET A 145 5.93 -27.98 9.46
CA MET A 145 6.25 -27.38 10.75
C MET A 145 5.91 -25.88 10.80
N LYS A 146 6.17 -25.14 9.70
CA LYS A 146 5.78 -23.72 9.58
C LYS A 146 4.24 -23.58 9.45
N ILE A 147 3.59 -24.51 8.74
CA ILE A 147 2.13 -24.62 8.59
C ILE A 147 1.42 -24.77 9.94
N ARG A 148 1.87 -25.70 10.81
CA ARG A 148 1.27 -25.87 12.14
C ARG A 148 1.36 -24.60 12.98
N SER A 149 2.51 -23.91 12.97
CA SER A 149 2.69 -22.66 13.72
C SER A 149 1.83 -21.50 13.18
N CYS A 150 1.56 -21.45 11.87
CA CYS A 150 0.66 -20.46 11.27
C CYS A 150 -0.81 -20.80 11.52
N GLN A 151 -1.24 -22.05 11.37
CA GLN A 151 -2.61 -22.49 11.70
C GLN A 151 -2.95 -22.26 13.18
N GLU A 152 -2.00 -22.49 14.09
CA GLU A 152 -2.17 -22.20 15.52
C GLU A 152 -2.26 -20.69 15.82
N ARG A 153 -1.63 -19.83 15.00
CA ARG A 153 -1.63 -18.36 15.19
C ARG A 153 -2.77 -17.63 14.48
N TYR A 154 -3.21 -18.10 13.31
CA TYR A 154 -4.14 -17.38 12.42
C TYR A 154 -5.42 -18.15 12.07
N GLY A 155 -5.59 -19.38 12.56
CA GLY A 155 -6.80 -20.18 12.32
C GLY A 155 -8.07 -19.56 12.93
N ASN A 156 -7.91 -18.51 13.74
CA ASN A 156 -8.96 -17.64 14.26
C ASN A 156 -8.80 -16.23 13.70
N THR A 157 -9.86 -15.63 13.16
CA THR A 157 -9.90 -14.25 12.63
C THR A 157 -9.33 -13.22 13.61
N ARG A 158 -9.53 -13.43 14.92
CA ARG A 158 -8.97 -12.56 15.98
C ARG A 158 -7.44 -12.59 16.04
N GLY A 159 -6.80 -13.72 15.75
CA GLY A 159 -5.34 -13.86 15.72
C GLY A 159 -4.73 -13.06 14.57
N ARG A 160 -5.35 -13.15 13.38
CA ARG A 160 -5.02 -12.32 12.21
C ARG A 160 -5.19 -10.83 12.50
N ASP A 161 -6.33 -10.43 13.04
CA ASP A 161 -6.61 -9.03 13.41
C ASP A 161 -5.57 -8.48 14.38
N LEU A 162 -5.22 -9.24 15.41
CA LEU A 162 -4.20 -8.85 16.39
C LEU A 162 -2.81 -8.71 15.76
N ALA A 163 -2.43 -9.60 14.85
CA ALA A 163 -1.15 -9.54 14.16
C ALA A 163 -1.04 -8.35 13.20
N MET A 164 -2.10 -8.06 12.46
CA MET A 164 -2.20 -6.85 11.63
C MET A 164 -2.07 -5.59 12.49
N VAL A 165 -2.82 -5.48 13.58
CA VAL A 165 -2.74 -4.33 14.50
C VAL A 165 -1.33 -4.16 15.07
N ARG A 166 -0.68 -5.24 15.51
CA ARG A 166 0.69 -5.21 16.04
C ARG A 166 1.68 -4.74 14.98
N THR A 167 1.54 -5.21 13.75
CA THR A 167 2.43 -4.83 12.66
C THR A 167 2.17 -3.39 12.20
N LEU A 168 0.92 -2.95 12.14
CA LEU A 168 0.57 -1.54 11.89
C LEU A 168 1.17 -0.61 12.95
N ALA A 169 1.08 -0.98 14.23
CA ALA A 169 1.69 -0.22 15.31
C ALA A 169 3.22 -0.12 15.15
N LEU A 170 3.88 -1.21 14.74
CA LEU A 170 5.31 -1.22 14.44
C LEU A 170 5.63 -0.29 13.25
N CYS A 171 4.88 -0.38 12.16
CA CYS A 171 5.04 0.50 11.00
C CYS A 171 4.88 1.97 11.39
N HIS A 172 3.85 2.29 12.16
CA HIS A 172 3.58 3.65 12.64
C HIS A 172 4.74 4.18 13.51
N ASN A 173 5.22 3.39 14.46
CA ASN A 173 6.36 3.77 15.31
C ASN A 173 7.65 3.97 14.50
N ALA A 174 7.91 3.11 13.52
CA ALA A 174 9.05 3.22 12.63
C ALA A 174 8.97 4.49 11.76
N THR A 175 7.78 4.83 11.24
CA THR A 175 7.55 6.05 10.47
C THR A 175 7.70 7.30 11.32
N ILE A 176 7.17 7.32 12.55
CA ILE A 176 7.41 8.42 13.50
C ILE A 176 8.90 8.59 13.77
N HIS A 177 9.63 7.49 13.99
CA HIS A 177 11.07 7.55 14.22
C HIS A 177 11.81 8.11 13.01
N ALA A 178 11.45 7.68 11.80
CA ALA A 178 12.00 8.22 10.56
C ALA A 178 11.72 9.73 10.44
N ASN A 179 10.49 10.16 10.71
CA ASN A 179 10.05 11.56 10.64
C ASN A 179 10.80 12.50 11.59
N LYS A 180 11.30 11.99 12.73
CA LYS A 180 12.19 12.76 13.62
C LYS A 180 13.52 13.12 12.95
N LYS A 181 13.99 12.32 11.99
CA LYS A 181 15.25 12.55 11.25
C LYS A 181 15.04 13.07 9.82
N GLY A 182 13.86 12.87 9.23
CA GLY A 182 13.49 13.39 7.92
C GLY A 182 12.13 12.88 7.44
N SER A 183 11.46 13.61 6.53
CA SER A 183 10.09 13.31 6.11
C SER A 183 9.96 11.96 5.38
N CYS A 184 9.32 10.97 5.99
CA CYS A 184 9.08 9.63 5.44
C CYS A 184 7.56 9.38 5.35
N LYS A 185 7.07 9.12 4.13
CA LYS A 185 5.67 8.77 3.87
C LYS A 185 5.50 7.25 3.88
N LEU A 186 4.45 6.71 4.50
CA LEU A 186 4.10 5.29 4.46
C LEU A 186 2.77 5.12 3.72
N LEU A 187 2.78 4.38 2.61
CA LEU A 187 1.58 4.07 1.85
C LEU A 187 1.33 2.56 1.89
N LEU A 188 0.19 2.16 2.43
CA LEU A 188 -0.26 0.78 2.46
C LEU A 188 -1.34 0.60 1.40
N SER A 189 -1.42 -0.56 0.76
CA SER A 189 -2.63 -0.99 0.06
C SER A 189 -3.23 -2.21 0.74
N ASP A 190 -4.55 -2.39 0.60
CA ASP A 190 -5.20 -3.61 1.06
C ASP A 190 -6.33 -4.02 0.11
N THR A 191 -6.42 -5.31 -0.16
CA THR A 191 -7.47 -5.90 -0.99
C THR A 191 -8.62 -6.43 -0.13
N HIS A 192 -9.83 -5.91 -0.35
CA HIS A 192 -11.04 -6.42 0.30
C HIS A 192 -12.11 -6.79 -0.73
N HIS A 193 -12.80 -7.91 -0.54
CA HIS A 193 -13.97 -8.27 -1.34
C HIS A 193 -15.22 -7.58 -0.75
N GLY A 194 -15.47 -6.32 -1.13
CA GLY A 194 -16.63 -5.57 -0.63
C GLY A 194 -16.58 -5.26 0.87
N ASP A 195 -17.75 -5.17 1.50
CA ASP A 195 -17.94 -4.83 2.92
C ASP A 195 -17.29 -5.86 3.87
N SER A 196 -15.97 -5.81 4.02
CA SER A 196 -15.32 -6.25 5.24
C SER A 196 -15.11 -5.02 6.14
N PRO A 197 -16.17 -4.55 6.83
CA PRO A 197 -16.08 -3.37 7.69
C PRO A 197 -15.06 -3.57 8.81
N ARG A 198 -14.74 -4.82 9.20
CA ARG A 198 -13.83 -5.12 10.32
C ARG A 198 -12.39 -4.67 10.07
N LEU A 199 -11.85 -5.00 8.90
CA LEU A 199 -10.50 -4.56 8.51
C LEU A 199 -10.44 -3.03 8.37
N LEU A 200 -11.46 -2.45 7.73
CA LEU A 200 -11.54 -1.00 7.58
C LEU A 200 -11.65 -0.28 8.93
N PHE A 201 -12.34 -0.86 9.92
CA PHE A 201 -12.38 -0.34 11.29
C PHE A 201 -11.01 -0.33 11.97
N ILE A 202 -10.21 -1.38 11.76
CA ILE A 202 -8.83 -1.42 12.25
C ILE A 202 -8.03 -0.28 11.61
N TYR A 203 -8.07 -0.16 10.28
CA TYR A 203 -7.32 0.90 9.60
C TYR A 203 -7.77 2.31 10.00
N LYS A 204 -9.08 2.55 10.12
CA LYS A 204 -9.63 3.85 10.55
C LYS A 204 -9.11 4.32 11.92
N ARG A 205 -8.67 3.39 12.78
CA ARG A 205 -8.09 3.73 14.09
C ARG A 205 -6.62 4.15 14.00
N TRP A 206 -5.89 3.66 13.01
CA TRP A 206 -4.43 3.83 12.88
C TRP A 206 -4.01 4.72 11.72
N ILE A 207 -4.90 4.94 10.75
CA ILE A 207 -4.59 5.58 9.48
C ILE A 207 -5.56 6.76 9.29
N PRO A 208 -5.06 8.01 9.32
CA PRO A 208 -5.89 9.20 9.15
C PRO A 208 -6.41 9.32 7.71
N THR A 209 -5.58 8.91 6.74
CA THR A 209 -5.86 9.09 5.32
C THR A 209 -6.18 7.77 4.62
N ILE A 210 -7.45 7.59 4.21
CA ILE A 210 -7.89 6.38 3.50
C ILE A 210 -8.50 6.75 2.15
N PHE A 211 -7.89 6.21 1.10
CA PHE A 211 -8.42 6.22 -0.25
C PHE A 211 -9.11 4.90 -0.56
N THR A 212 -10.33 4.96 -1.12
CA THR A 212 -11.07 3.78 -1.55
C THR A 212 -11.20 3.73 -3.06
N VAL A 213 -10.76 2.65 -3.68
CA VAL A 213 -10.99 2.35 -5.09
C VAL A 213 -12.31 1.60 -5.23
N LYS A 214 -13.19 2.08 -6.11
CA LYS A 214 -14.40 1.37 -6.54
C LYS A 214 -14.38 1.19 -8.05
N GLY A 215 -14.62 -0.03 -8.52
CA GLY A 215 -14.77 -0.28 -9.96
C GLY A 215 -16.09 0.30 -10.47
N ASP A 216 -16.06 0.91 -11.65
CA ASP A 216 -17.24 1.49 -12.32
C ASP A 216 -17.84 0.49 -13.34
N GLY A 217 -17.39 -0.77 -13.34
CA GLY A 217 -17.88 -1.83 -14.24
C GLY A 217 -17.46 -1.69 -15.71
N SER A 218 -16.93 -0.53 -16.12
CA SER A 218 -16.65 -0.13 -17.51
C SER A 218 -15.16 -0.19 -17.90
N GLY A 219 -14.31 -0.87 -17.12
CA GLY A 219 -12.85 -0.80 -17.27
C GLY A 219 -12.21 0.46 -16.65
N SER A 220 -13.05 1.33 -16.09
CA SER A 220 -12.65 2.48 -15.27
C SER A 220 -12.90 2.22 -13.78
N PHE A 221 -12.21 2.98 -12.93
CA PHE A 221 -12.34 2.93 -11.48
C PHE A 221 -12.26 4.33 -10.86
N LEU A 222 -13.04 4.50 -9.80
CA LEU A 222 -13.12 5.75 -9.03
C LEU A 222 -12.28 5.62 -7.76
N LEU A 223 -11.35 6.54 -7.60
CA LEU A 223 -10.56 6.70 -6.39
C LEU A 223 -11.19 7.80 -5.54
N LYS A 224 -11.80 7.40 -4.42
CA LYS A 224 -12.47 8.31 -3.48
C LYS A 224 -11.56 8.61 -2.30
N TYR A 225 -11.37 9.89 -2.03
CA TYR A 225 -10.73 10.39 -0.82
C TYR A 225 -11.79 10.75 0.22
N ASN A 226 -11.70 10.16 1.41
CA ASN A 226 -12.53 10.53 2.55
C ASN A 226 -11.66 11.18 3.62
N ASN A 227 -11.86 12.48 3.88
CA ASN A 227 -11.25 13.14 5.01
C ASN A 227 -12.10 12.88 6.27
N TYR A 228 -11.56 12.19 7.26
CA TYR A 228 -12.25 11.91 8.53
C TYR A 228 -11.90 12.96 9.61
N SER A 229 -11.54 14.18 9.21
CA SER A 229 -11.30 15.28 10.15
C SER A 229 -12.54 15.52 11.02
N GLY A 230 -12.38 15.31 12.32
CA GLY A 230 -13.43 15.46 13.32
C GLY A 230 -13.75 16.93 13.57
N ASN A 231 -14.49 17.56 12.68
CA ASN A 231 -15.34 18.69 13.01
C ASN A 231 -16.39 18.86 11.91
N GLY A 232 -17.63 19.18 12.30
CA GLY A 232 -18.84 19.10 11.49
C GLY A 232 -18.97 20.06 10.29
N SER A 233 -17.89 20.38 9.58
CA SER A 233 -17.91 21.19 8.35
C SER A 233 -17.65 20.31 7.13
N SER A 234 -18.62 20.31 6.20
CA SER A 234 -18.62 19.77 4.83
C SER A 234 -17.63 18.64 4.49
N LYS A 235 -18.15 17.44 4.23
CA LYS A 235 -17.38 16.33 3.66
C LYS A 235 -16.93 16.72 2.25
N SER A 236 -15.74 17.30 2.11
CA SER A 236 -15.12 17.49 0.79
C SER A 236 -14.70 16.11 0.27
N THR A 237 -15.54 15.49 -0.56
CA THR A 237 -15.19 14.25 -1.24
C THR A 237 -14.45 14.62 -2.51
N LYS A 238 -13.19 14.19 -2.64
CA LYS A 238 -12.47 14.28 -3.91
C LYS A 238 -12.53 12.92 -4.59
N ILE A 239 -12.94 12.91 -5.85
CA ILE A 239 -13.08 11.69 -6.64
C ILE A 239 -12.19 11.85 -7.87
N ALA A 240 -11.23 10.93 -8.07
CA ALA A 240 -10.58 10.80 -9.37
C ALA A 240 -11.10 9.59 -10.11
N LYS A 241 -11.30 9.76 -11.41
CA LYS A 241 -11.61 8.67 -12.32
C LYS A 241 -10.36 8.26 -13.08
N TYR A 242 -10.02 6.99 -12.98
CA TYR A 242 -8.93 6.37 -13.72
C TYR A 242 -9.46 5.27 -14.61
N SER A 243 -8.79 5.06 -15.74
CA SER A 243 -9.10 3.98 -16.67
C SER A 243 -7.84 3.21 -17.03
N ILE A 244 -8.00 1.91 -17.25
CA ILE A 244 -6.93 1.08 -17.80
C ILE A 244 -7.21 0.92 -19.29
N ALA A 245 -6.51 1.68 -20.11
CA ALA A 245 -6.64 1.65 -21.57
C ALA A 245 -5.29 1.30 -22.20
N PHE A 246 -5.28 0.36 -23.16
CA PHE A 246 -4.06 -0.04 -23.87
C PHE A 246 -2.88 -0.45 -22.97
N GLN A 247 -3.15 -1.07 -21.81
CA GLN A 247 -2.14 -1.42 -20.78
C GLN A 247 -1.48 -0.22 -20.09
N TYR A 248 -2.07 0.97 -20.19
CA TYR A 248 -1.64 2.16 -19.46
C TYR A 248 -2.67 2.55 -18.41
N LEU A 249 -2.18 3.16 -17.34
CA LEU A 249 -3.02 3.85 -16.37
C LEU A 249 -3.29 5.28 -16.87
N LEU A 250 -4.55 5.59 -17.15
CA LEU A 250 -5.01 6.90 -17.61
C LEU A 250 -5.83 7.59 -16.52
N LEU A 251 -5.52 8.85 -16.22
CA LEU A 251 -6.38 9.71 -15.40
C LEU A 251 -7.39 10.41 -16.32
N GLU A 252 -8.67 10.12 -16.16
CA GLU A 252 -9.73 10.73 -16.98
C GLU A 252 -10.17 12.09 -16.44
N GLY A 253 -10.18 12.26 -15.11
CA GLY A 253 -10.60 13.51 -14.49
C GLY A 253 -10.61 13.45 -12.96
N ILE A 254 -10.68 14.63 -12.34
CA ILE A 254 -10.85 14.81 -10.90
C ILE A 254 -12.10 15.67 -10.70
N THR A 255 -13.02 15.19 -9.87
CA THR A 255 -14.23 15.91 -9.44
C THR A 255 -14.10 16.21 -7.95
N GLU A 256 -14.36 17.45 -7.56
CA GLU A 256 -14.46 17.87 -6.17
C GLU A 256 -15.94 18.22 -5.92
N ASP A 257 -16.57 17.61 -4.91
CA ASP A 257 -17.95 17.95 -4.55
C ASP A 257 -17.97 19.42 -4.06
N GLY A 258 -18.35 20.32 -4.97
CA GLY A 258 -18.26 21.78 -4.88
C GLY A 258 -18.54 22.50 -6.20
N ASP A 259 -18.50 21.80 -7.34
CA ASP A 259 -18.71 22.36 -8.69
C ASP A 259 -20.10 22.03 -9.32
N GLU A 260 -21.15 21.93 -8.51
CA GLU A 260 -22.53 22.06 -9.01
C GLU A 260 -23.09 23.40 -8.56
N GLN A 261 -23.01 24.40 -9.45
CA GLN A 261 -23.79 25.64 -9.39
C GLN A 261 -25.23 25.37 -9.85
#